data_AF-F9UJ35-F1
#
_entry.id   AF-F9UJ35-F1
#
_cell.length_a   1.000
_cell.length_b   1.000
_cell.length_c   1.000
_cell.angle_alpha   90.00
_cell.angle_beta   90.00
_cell.angle_gamma   90.00
#
_symmetry.space_group_name_H-M   'P 1'
#
loop_
_entity.id
_entity.type
_entity.pdbx_description
1 polymer ?
#
loop_
_entity_poly.entity_id
_entity_poly.type
_entity_poly.pdbx_seq_one_letter_code
_entity_poly.pdbx_strand_id
1 'polypeptide(L)'
;MINHIYEYDFYELINLYNKKKLKDAPKATYKKRILTKILAFIFSFLVGLAFIIGEMVYFLVIKPEETGVNKIIAVVLVSLLGIIFVIASLLILSSLILTLLAVRAEIKEKNTTKALKLYKYNTGVSLNFAALKKIQK
;
A
#
# COMPACT_ATOMS: atom_id res chain seq x y z
N MET A 1 -19.41 16.91 11.17
CA MET A 1 -19.53 17.49 9.81
C MET A 1 -18.36 16.97 9.01
N ILE A 2 -18.59 16.34 7.85
CA ILE A 2 -17.53 15.82 6.97
C ILE A 2 -16.98 16.99 6.16
N ASN A 3 -15.69 17.26 6.28
CA ASN A 3 -15.00 18.38 5.64
C ASN A 3 -14.09 17.95 4.48
N HIS A 4 -13.63 16.70 4.51
CA HIS A 4 -12.70 16.14 3.51
C HIS A 4 -13.19 14.76 3.04
N ILE A 5 -12.85 14.39 1.81
CA ILE A 5 -13.23 13.09 1.23
C ILE A 5 -12.65 11.93 2.06
N TYR A 6 -11.42 12.07 2.58
CA TYR A 6 -10.81 11.01 3.40
C TYR A 6 -11.62 10.71 4.69
N GLU A 7 -12.36 11.69 5.23
CA GLU A 7 -13.20 11.48 6.41
C GLU A 7 -14.40 10.61 6.03
N TYR A 8 -15.02 10.88 4.88
CA TYR A 8 -16.08 10.04 4.33
C TYR A 8 -15.59 8.60 4.08
N ASP A 9 -14.45 8.45 3.39
CA ASP A 9 -13.84 7.15 3.11
C ASP A 9 -13.54 6.35 4.40
N PHE A 10 -13.13 7.07 5.45
CA PHE A 10 -12.88 6.45 6.76
C PHE A 10 -14.18 5.97 7.42
N TYR A 11 -15.23 6.80 7.43
CA TYR A 11 -16.52 6.40 8.00
C TYR A 11 -17.15 5.24 7.23
N GLU A 12 -17.03 5.22 5.90
CA GLU A 12 -17.45 4.08 5.08
C GLU A 12 -16.66 2.82 5.47
N LEU A 13 -15.34 2.93 5.64
CA LEU A 13 -14.50 1.82 6.08
C LEU A 13 -14.92 1.28 7.46
N ILE A 14 -15.23 2.16 8.40
CA ILE A 14 -15.72 1.79 9.74
C ILE A 14 -17.10 1.14 9.66
N ASN A 15 -17.99 1.65 8.80
CA ASN A 15 -19.29 1.03 8.56
C ASN A 15 -19.13 -0.38 7.99
N LEU A 16 -18.25 -0.57 7.00
CA LEU A 16 -17.91 -1.89 6.45
C LEU A 16 -17.30 -2.82 7.51
N TYR A 17 -16.45 -2.29 8.40
CA TYR A 17 -15.90 -3.03 9.52
C TYR A 17 -16.98 -3.45 10.52
N ASN A 18 -17.92 -2.56 10.86
CA ASN A 18 -18.98 -2.83 11.83
C ASN A 18 -20.07 -3.75 11.28
N LYS A 19 -20.39 -3.63 9.99
CA LYS A 19 -21.27 -4.56 9.25
C LYS A 19 -20.77 -6.01 9.26
N LYS A 20 -19.49 -6.26 9.60
CA LYS A 20 -18.95 -7.59 9.92
C LYS A 20 -19.72 -8.28 11.07
N LYS A 21 -20.36 -7.53 11.97
CA LYS A 21 -21.17 -8.06 13.09
C LYS A 21 -22.61 -8.41 12.69
N LEU A 22 -23.14 -7.89 11.60
CA LEU A 22 -24.49 -8.20 11.11
C LEU A 22 -24.41 -9.38 10.13
N LYS A 23 -25.30 -10.36 10.29
CA LYS A 23 -25.19 -11.66 9.59
C LYS A 23 -25.31 -11.55 8.06
N ASP A 24 -25.88 -10.45 7.55
CA ASP A 24 -26.44 -10.36 6.19
C ASP A 24 -25.82 -9.26 5.30
N ALA A 25 -24.85 -8.49 5.78
CA ALA A 25 -24.07 -7.60 4.91
C ALA A 25 -22.96 -8.40 4.22
N PRO A 26 -22.45 -8.00 3.02
CA PRO A 26 -21.37 -8.71 2.34
C PRO A 26 -20.09 -8.65 3.18
N LYS A 27 -19.95 -9.61 4.11
CA LYS A 27 -18.78 -9.84 4.99
C LYS A 27 -17.47 -9.98 4.20
N ALA A 28 -17.59 -10.18 2.89
CA ALA A 28 -16.50 -10.22 1.94
C ALA A 28 -15.83 -8.86 1.71
N THR A 29 -16.50 -7.70 1.79
CA THR A 29 -15.95 -6.46 1.22
C THR A 29 -14.76 -5.88 2.01
N TYR A 30 -14.84 -5.78 3.34
CA TYR A 30 -13.71 -5.31 4.16
C TYR A 30 -12.53 -6.29 4.11
N LYS A 31 -12.80 -7.60 4.29
CA LYS A 31 -11.77 -8.64 4.23
C LYS A 31 -11.10 -8.69 2.85
N LYS A 32 -11.88 -8.59 1.78
CA LYS A 32 -11.39 -8.54 0.40
C LYS A 32 -10.52 -7.31 0.18
N ARG A 33 -10.93 -6.12 0.65
CA ARG A 33 -10.10 -4.90 0.56
C ARG A 33 -8.74 -5.05 1.26
N ILE A 34 -8.71 -5.64 2.46
CA ILE A 34 -7.46 -5.91 3.18
C ILE A 34 -6.63 -6.99 2.46
N LEU A 35 -7.25 -8.09 2.02
CA LEU A 35 -6.58 -9.16 1.30
C LEU A 35 -5.97 -8.67 -0.01
N THR A 36 -6.68 -7.85 -0.77
CA THR A 36 -6.16 -7.23 -1.99
C THR A 36 -4.93 -6.37 -1.71
N LYS A 37 -4.92 -5.58 -0.62
CA LYS A 37 -3.72 -4.82 -0.23
C LYS A 37 -2.54 -5.72 0.15
N ILE A 38 -2.80 -6.82 0.87
CA ILE A 38 -1.77 -7.81 1.24
C ILE A 38 -1.19 -8.47 -0.02
N LEU A 39 -2.05 -8.93 -0.93
CA LEU A 39 -1.62 -9.52 -2.19
C LEU A 39 -0.83 -8.51 -3.03
N ALA A 40 -1.31 -7.28 -3.15
CA ALA A 40 -0.61 -6.22 -3.87
C ALA A 40 0.79 -5.95 -3.29
N PHE A 41 0.91 -5.94 -1.96
CA PHE A 41 2.21 -5.84 -1.30
C PHE A 41 3.12 -7.03 -1.67
N ILE A 42 2.66 -8.26 -1.48
CA ILE A 42 3.45 -9.47 -1.74
C ILE A 42 3.91 -9.51 -3.19
N PHE A 43 3.00 -9.30 -4.15
CA PHE A 43 3.34 -9.33 -5.57
C PHE A 43 4.32 -8.21 -5.94
N SER A 44 4.06 -6.97 -5.51
CA SER A 44 4.97 -5.85 -5.79
C SER A 44 6.36 -6.07 -5.20
N PHE A 45 6.44 -6.62 -3.98
CA PHE A 45 7.69 -6.89 -3.31
C PHE A 45 8.48 -8.02 -3.99
N LEU A 46 7.82 -9.14 -4.32
CA LEU A 46 8.46 -10.27 -5.01
C LEU A 46 8.95 -9.88 -6.41
N VAL A 47 8.15 -9.10 -7.15
CA VAL A 47 8.56 -8.58 -8.46
C VAL A 47 9.76 -7.65 -8.32
N GLY A 48 9.75 -6.74 -7.35
CA GLY A 48 10.89 -5.87 -7.08
C GLY A 48 12.17 -6.64 -6.74
N LEU A 49 12.07 -7.66 -5.88
CA LEU A 49 13.20 -8.54 -5.57
C LEU A 49 13.66 -9.34 -6.79
N ALA A 50 12.75 -9.85 -7.62
CA ALA A 50 13.11 -10.59 -8.82
C ALA A 50 13.91 -9.73 -9.81
N PHE A 51 13.56 -8.45 -9.98
CA PHE A 51 14.34 -7.54 -10.82
C PHE A 51 15.74 -7.25 -10.26
N ILE A 52 15.88 -7.13 -8.93
CA ILE A 52 17.19 -6.85 -8.31
C ILE A 52 18.07 -8.12 -8.33
N ILE A 53 17.52 -9.25 -7.91
CA ILE A 53 18.28 -10.50 -7.70
C ILE A 53 18.47 -11.26 -9.01
N GLY A 54 17.42 -11.35 -9.85
CA GLY A 54 17.46 -12.15 -11.08
C GLY A 54 18.55 -11.71 -12.04
N GLU A 55 18.72 -10.39 -12.18
CA GLU A 55 19.76 -9.81 -13.04
C GLU A 55 21.16 -10.07 -12.47
N MET A 56 21.35 -9.90 -11.16
CA MET A 56 22.63 -10.23 -10.49
C MET A 56 23.00 -11.71 -10.65
N VAL A 57 22.03 -12.62 -10.47
CA VAL A 57 22.25 -14.07 -10.63
C VAL A 57 22.58 -14.41 -12.08
N TYR A 58 21.87 -13.85 -13.05
CA TYR A 58 22.14 -14.08 -14.47
C TYR A 58 23.58 -13.72 -14.84
N PHE A 59 24.07 -12.56 -14.39
CA PHE A 59 25.42 -12.12 -14.74
C PHE A 59 26.53 -12.79 -13.93
N LEU A 60 26.33 -13.03 -12.63
CA LEU A 60 27.35 -13.65 -11.78
C LEU A 60 27.48 -15.15 -12.04
N VAL A 61 26.40 -15.84 -12.42
CA VAL A 61 26.37 -17.31 -12.50
C VAL A 61 26.33 -17.82 -13.94
N ILE A 62 25.62 -17.15 -14.86
CA ILE A 62 25.32 -17.71 -16.19
C ILE A 62 26.26 -17.17 -17.28
N LYS A 63 26.64 -15.89 -17.25
CA LYS A 63 27.52 -15.28 -18.26
C LYS A 63 28.56 -14.31 -17.67
N PRO A 64 29.59 -14.81 -16.96
CA PRO A 64 30.60 -13.96 -16.32
C PRO A 64 31.55 -13.26 -17.31
N GLU A 65 31.77 -13.82 -18.50
CA GLU A 65 32.84 -13.39 -19.43
C GLU A 65 32.48 -12.20 -20.32
N GLU A 66 31.20 -11.86 -20.46
CA GLU A 66 30.73 -10.77 -21.31
C GLU A 66 30.46 -9.51 -20.47
N THR A 67 31.52 -8.80 -20.03
CA THR A 67 31.41 -7.54 -19.25
C THR A 67 31.66 -6.32 -20.14
N GLY A 68 30.60 -5.81 -20.78
CA GLY A 68 30.63 -4.56 -21.56
C GLY A 68 29.83 -3.42 -20.91
N VAL A 69 30.16 -2.16 -21.25
CA VAL A 69 29.51 -0.94 -20.71
C VAL A 69 27.98 -0.97 -20.87
N ASN A 70 27.47 -1.45 -22.01
CA ASN A 70 26.03 -1.55 -22.28
C ASN A 70 25.31 -2.51 -21.32
N LYS A 71 25.97 -3.55 -20.80
CA LYS A 71 25.40 -4.46 -19.81
C LYS A 71 25.38 -3.87 -18.41
N ILE A 72 26.42 -3.12 -18.01
CA ILE A 72 26.42 -2.40 -16.73
C ILE A 72 25.23 -1.42 -16.69
N ILE A 73 25.01 -0.70 -17.79
CA ILE A 73 23.86 0.19 -17.92
C ILE A 73 22.53 -0.59 -17.81
N ALA A 74 22.41 -1.75 -18.47
CA ALA A 74 21.23 -2.60 -18.35
C ALA A 74 20.97 -3.07 -16.91
N VAL A 75 21.99 -3.57 -16.22
CA VAL A 75 21.91 -3.99 -14.80
C VAL A 75 21.43 -2.85 -13.92
N VAL A 76 22.00 -1.66 -14.10
CA VAL A 76 21.63 -0.48 -13.32
C VAL A 76 20.17 -0.10 -13.59
N LEU A 77 19.74 -0.04 -14.85
CA LEU A 77 18.36 0.30 -15.21
C LEU A 77 17.34 -0.72 -14.67
N VAL A 78 17.63 -2.01 -14.79
CA VAL A 78 16.77 -3.09 -14.28
C VAL A 78 16.72 -3.06 -12.74
N SER A 79 17.85 -2.85 -12.09
CA SER A 79 17.92 -2.69 -10.63
C SER A 79 17.11 -1.48 -10.16
N LEU A 80 17.15 -0.35 -10.89
CA LEU A 80 16.35 0.83 -10.59
C LEU A 80 14.84 0.54 -10.67
N LEU A 81 14.40 -0.22 -11.67
CA LEU A 81 13.01 -0.68 -11.75
C LEU A 81 12.64 -1.54 -10.54
N GLY A 82 13.51 -2.47 -10.16
CA GLY A 82 13.31 -3.29 -8.95
C GLY A 82 13.19 -2.45 -7.68
N ILE A 83 14.04 -1.43 -7.51
CA ILE A 83 13.98 -0.47 -6.40
C ILE A 83 12.64 0.28 -6.39
N ILE A 84 12.14 0.72 -7.55
CA ILE A 84 10.83 1.39 -7.66
C ILE A 84 9.71 0.47 -7.17
N PHE A 85 9.72 -0.81 -7.56
CA PHE A 85 8.74 -1.80 -7.09
C PHE A 85 8.84 -2.06 -5.58
N VAL A 86 10.06 -2.09 -5.03
CA VAL A 86 10.27 -2.21 -3.57
C VAL A 86 9.70 -0.98 -2.86
N ILE A 87 9.99 0.25 -3.32
CA ILE A 87 9.45 1.48 -2.75
C ILE A 87 7.91 1.47 -2.80
N ALA A 88 7.32 1.11 -3.95
CA ALA A 88 5.88 1.00 -4.09
C ALA A 88 5.28 -0.03 -3.09
N SER A 89 5.94 -1.18 -2.91
CA SER A 89 5.51 -2.20 -1.95
C SER A 89 5.53 -1.67 -0.50
N LEU A 90 6.55 -0.89 -0.13
CA LEU A 90 6.66 -0.28 1.19
C LEU A 90 5.54 0.75 1.42
N LEU A 91 5.19 1.55 0.41
CA LEU A 91 4.06 2.48 0.48
C LEU A 91 2.73 1.73 0.68
N ILE A 92 2.51 0.62 -0.02
CA ILE A 92 1.33 -0.25 0.16
C ILE A 92 1.27 -0.81 1.58
N LEU A 93 2.41 -1.30 2.09
CA LEU A 93 2.51 -1.84 3.45
C LEU A 93 2.24 -0.76 4.52
N SER A 94 2.85 0.41 4.39
CA SER A 94 2.61 1.55 5.28
C SER A 94 1.14 2.00 5.24
N SER A 95 0.53 2.06 4.05
CA SER A 95 -0.91 2.33 3.90
C SER A 95 -1.77 1.29 4.64
N LEU A 96 -1.43 0.00 4.51
CA LEU A 96 -2.14 -1.07 5.20
C LEU A 96 -2.03 -0.93 6.73
N ILE A 97 -0.83 -0.71 7.25
CA ILE A 97 -0.58 -0.54 8.69
C ILE A 97 -1.37 0.66 9.22
N LEU A 98 -1.29 1.82 8.57
CA LEU A 98 -2.01 3.01 8.98
C LEU A 98 -3.53 2.82 8.93
N THR A 99 -4.04 2.10 7.92
CA THR A 99 -5.47 1.73 7.84
C THR A 99 -5.88 0.89 9.06
N LEU A 100 -5.11 -0.13 9.42
CA LEU A 100 -5.39 -1.00 10.57
C LEU A 100 -5.30 -0.27 11.90
N LEU A 101 -4.31 0.61 12.06
CA LEU A 101 -4.16 1.45 13.26
C LEU A 101 -5.30 2.45 13.40
N ALA A 102 -5.75 3.07 12.30
CA ALA A 102 -6.89 3.98 12.31
C ALA A 102 -8.18 3.26 12.73
N VAL A 103 -8.46 2.09 12.16
CA VAL A 103 -9.62 1.27 12.55
C VAL A 103 -9.52 0.83 14.02
N ARG A 104 -8.33 0.43 14.49
CA ARG A 104 -8.11 0.08 15.90
C ARG A 104 -8.38 1.24 16.84
N ALA A 105 -7.90 2.44 16.51
CA ALA A 105 -8.11 3.64 17.31
C ALA A 105 -9.60 4.00 17.45
N GLU A 106 -10.38 3.87 16.37
CA GLU A 106 -11.82 4.12 16.41
C GLU A 106 -12.58 3.04 17.20
N ILE A 107 -12.30 1.76 16.91
CA ILE A 107 -13.12 0.66 17.45
C ILE A 107 -12.73 0.27 18.88
N LYS A 108 -11.42 0.18 19.17
CA LYS A 108 -10.93 -0.30 20.47
C LYS A 108 -10.67 0.85 21.44
N GLU A 109 -10.07 1.93 20.96
CA GLU A 109 -9.68 3.06 21.81
C GLU A 109 -10.76 4.14 21.89
N LYS A 110 -11.82 4.05 21.06
CA LYS A 110 -12.90 5.05 20.95
C LYS A 110 -12.36 6.48 20.73
N ASN A 111 -11.22 6.60 20.04
CA ASN A 111 -10.52 7.86 19.83
C ASN A 111 -10.57 8.26 18.34
N THR A 112 -11.67 8.91 17.96
CA THR A 112 -11.93 9.32 16.57
C THR A 112 -10.94 10.34 16.06
N THR A 113 -10.47 11.26 16.91
CA THR A 113 -9.47 12.27 16.52
C THR A 113 -8.15 11.60 16.11
N LYS A 114 -7.68 10.63 16.90
CA LYS A 114 -6.49 9.84 16.58
C LYS A 114 -6.72 8.99 15.33
N ALA A 115 -7.89 8.38 15.20
CA ALA A 115 -8.24 7.53 14.05
C ALA A 115 -8.23 8.32 12.73
N LEU A 116 -8.88 9.48 12.69
CA LEU A 116 -8.89 10.37 11.52
C LEU A 116 -7.50 10.90 11.19
N LYS A 117 -6.67 11.23 12.19
CA LYS A 117 -5.28 11.66 11.97
C LYS A 117 -4.46 10.56 11.31
N LEU A 118 -4.56 9.32 11.80
CA LEU A 118 -3.89 8.15 11.21
C LEU A 118 -4.40 7.88 9.79
N TYR A 119 -5.71 8.01 9.55
CA TYR A 119 -6.28 7.80 8.23
C TYR A 119 -5.87 8.89 7.24
N LYS A 120 -5.74 10.14 7.69
CA LYS A 120 -5.19 11.24 6.88
C LYS A 120 -3.75 10.96 6.45
N TYR A 121 -2.90 10.43 7.35
CA TYR A 121 -1.55 10.00 6.97
C TYR A 121 -1.59 8.86 5.96
N ASN A 122 -2.48 7.88 6.13
CA ASN A 122 -2.69 6.82 5.13
C ASN A 122 -3.03 7.40 3.75
N THR A 123 -3.90 8.41 3.68
CA THR A 123 -4.28 9.08 2.43
C THR A 123 -3.07 9.71 1.75
N GLY A 124 -2.17 10.35 2.52
CA GLY A 124 -0.92 10.91 1.99
C GLY A 124 0.04 9.83 1.48
N VAL A 125 0.25 8.76 2.26
CA VAL A 125 1.12 7.62 1.86
C VAL A 125 0.58 6.88 0.63
N SER A 126 -0.75 6.80 0.50
CA SER A 126 -1.41 6.22 -0.68
C SER A 126 -1.41 7.15 -1.90
N LEU A 127 -0.78 8.33 -1.80
CA LEU A 127 -0.71 9.35 -2.84
C LEU A 127 -2.10 9.85 -3.31
N ASN A 128 -3.13 9.70 -2.47
CA ASN A 128 -4.50 10.14 -2.78
C ASN A 128 -4.70 11.61 -2.35
N PHE A 129 -3.94 12.52 -2.96
CA PHE A 129 -3.98 13.94 -2.62
C PHE A 129 -5.33 14.60 -2.90
N ALA A 130 -6.11 14.05 -3.83
CA ALA A 130 -7.47 14.50 -4.09
C ALA A 130 -8.35 14.38 -2.82
N ALA A 131 -8.20 13.29 -2.07
CA ALA A 131 -8.99 13.07 -0.87
C ALA A 131 -8.59 13.95 0.33
N LEU A 132 -7.42 14.60 0.27
CA LEU A 132 -6.96 15.58 1.26
C LEU A 132 -7.52 16.99 1.03
N LYS A 133 -8.08 17.27 -0.16
CA LYS A 133 -8.68 18.57 -0.44
C LYS A 133 -10.00 18.72 0.33
N LYS A 134 -10.27 19.94 0.79
CA LYS A 134 -11.53 20.28 1.45
C LYS A 134 -12.65 20.24 0.40
N ILE A 135 -13.79 19.67 0.77
CA ILE A 135 -14.98 19.64 -0.09
C ILE A 135 -15.48 21.09 -0.21
N GLN A 136 -15.46 21.64 -1.42
CA GLN A 136 -16.11 22.92 -1.71
C GLN A 136 -17.63 22.67 -1.70
N LYS A 137 -18.35 23.45 -0.89
CA LYS A 137 -19.81 23.46 -0.87
C LYS A 137 -20.34 24.37 -1.96
#